data_AF-A0AAU8LMH3-F1
#
_entry.id   AF-A0AAU8LMH3-F1
#
_cell.length_a   1.000
_cell.length_b   1.000
_cell.length_c   1.000
_cell.angle_alpha   90.00
_cell.angle_beta   90.00
_cell.angle_gamma   90.00
#
_symmetry.space_group_name_H-M   'P 1'
#
loop_
_entity.id
_entity.type
_entity.pdbx_description
1 polymer ?
#
loop_
_entity_poly.entity_id
_entity_poly.type
_entity_poly.pdbx_seq_one_letter_code
_entity_poly.pdbx_strand_id
1 'polypeptide(L)'
;MALMAMPLYAVQAFLVPTHNRFSETTPGSGHADENADLKKVLCSQINRAFRQNQTRWSKKLAPYDLETFRRTERHLSSGPVNQAFLSTDERQALVRDLVGAVPQVMAGCRDNPERLYVDYLPENVRQAL
;
A
#
# COMPACT_ATOMS: atom_id res chain seq x y z
N MET A 1 -41.24 18.56 55.09
CA MET A 1 -41.41 17.36 54.25
C MET A 1 -42.06 17.82 52.95
N ALA A 2 -41.27 17.97 51.88
CA ALA A 2 -41.77 18.38 50.57
C ALA A 2 -41.67 17.19 49.61
N LEU A 3 -42.83 16.67 49.21
CA LEU A 3 -42.97 15.70 48.13
C LEU A 3 -42.88 16.46 46.80
N MET A 4 -41.80 16.23 46.05
CA MET A 4 -41.67 16.69 44.67
C MET A 4 -42.51 15.78 43.77
N ALA A 5 -43.59 16.31 43.19
CA ALA A 5 -44.32 15.67 42.11
C ALA A 5 -43.52 15.82 40.80
N MET A 6 -43.20 14.70 40.15
CA MET A 6 -42.53 14.67 38.85
C MET A 6 -43.53 14.86 37.71
N PRO A 7 -43.22 15.66 36.67
CA PRO A 7 -43.99 15.65 35.43
C PRO A 7 -43.58 14.47 34.56
N LEU A 8 -44.57 13.70 34.10
CA LEU A 8 -44.44 12.68 33.07
C LEU A 8 -44.12 13.34 31.72
N TYR A 9 -42.87 13.23 31.27
CA TYR A 9 -42.53 13.56 29.88
C TYR A 9 -42.67 12.30 29.02
N ALA A 10 -43.65 12.34 28.12
CA ALA A 10 -43.82 11.38 27.05
C ALA A 10 -42.63 11.47 26.08
N VAL A 11 -41.89 10.38 25.91
CA VAL A 11 -40.85 10.26 24.88
C VAL A 11 -41.52 9.82 23.59
N GLN A 12 -41.63 10.73 22.61
CA GLN A 12 -41.99 10.38 21.24
C GLN A 12 -40.83 9.63 20.60
N ALA A 13 -41.04 8.36 20.28
CA ALA A 13 -40.12 7.58 19.46
C ALA A 13 -40.22 8.06 18.00
N PHE A 14 -39.28 8.90 17.57
CA PHE A 14 -39.05 9.13 16.15
C PHE A 14 -38.34 7.90 15.57
N LEU A 15 -39.10 7.06 14.85
CA LEU A 15 -38.53 6.08 13.93
C LEU A 15 -37.89 6.84 12.76
N VAL A 16 -36.59 7.06 12.85
CA VAL A 16 -35.76 7.45 11.71
C VAL A 16 -35.64 6.20 10.83
N PRO A 17 -36.09 6.19 9.56
CA PRO A 17 -35.75 5.12 8.66
C PRO A 17 -34.27 5.29 8.31
N THR A 18 -33.39 4.64 9.04
CA THR A 18 -32.02 4.43 8.60
C THR A 18 -32.09 3.54 7.37
N HIS A 19 -32.07 4.17 6.20
CA HIS A 19 -31.82 3.48 4.95
C HIS A 19 -30.35 3.02 4.98
N ASN A 20 -30.09 1.95 5.74
CA ASN A 20 -28.82 1.23 5.71
C ASN A 20 -28.76 0.55 4.35
N ARG A 21 -28.37 1.34 3.34
CA ARG A 21 -27.82 0.81 2.11
C ARG A 21 -26.45 0.27 2.50
N PHE A 22 -26.47 -0.94 3.04
CA PHE A 22 -25.29 -1.79 3.18
C PHE A 22 -24.76 -1.95 1.75
N SER A 23 -23.84 -1.08 1.38
CA SER A 23 -23.01 -1.34 0.22
C SER A 23 -22.11 -2.48 0.69
N GLU A 24 -22.37 -3.65 0.12
CA GLU A 24 -21.58 -4.85 0.28
C GLU A 24 -20.18 -4.57 -0.26
N THR A 25 -19.36 -3.84 0.50
CA THR A 25 -17.91 -3.87 0.30
C THR A 25 -17.46 -5.16 0.92
N THR A 26 -17.35 -6.19 0.07
CA THR A 26 -16.68 -7.45 0.35
C THR A 26 -15.43 -7.19 1.21
N PRO A 27 -15.44 -7.54 2.51
CA PRO A 27 -14.27 -7.40 3.35
C PRO A 27 -13.39 -8.62 3.07
N GLY A 28 -12.44 -8.48 2.14
CA GLY A 28 -11.44 -9.52 1.90
C GLY A 28 -11.09 -9.74 0.44
N SER A 29 -10.33 -8.82 -0.14
CA SER A 29 -9.49 -9.12 -1.31
C SER A 29 -8.37 -8.10 -1.53
N GLY A 30 -8.50 -6.89 -1.00
CA GLY A 30 -7.60 -5.78 -1.34
C GLY A 30 -6.16 -5.81 -0.80
N HIS A 31 -5.75 -6.75 0.07
CA HIS A 31 -4.39 -6.75 0.65
C HIS A 31 -3.55 -8.00 0.35
N ALA A 32 -4.17 -9.15 0.09
CA ALA A 32 -3.44 -10.35 -0.32
C ALA A 32 -3.00 -10.27 -1.80
N ASP A 33 -3.74 -9.51 -2.61
CA ASP A 33 -3.49 -9.37 -4.05
C ASP A 33 -2.36 -8.37 -4.38
N GLU A 34 -2.13 -7.36 -3.53
CA GLU A 34 -1.13 -6.32 -3.81
C GLU A 34 0.29 -6.88 -3.98
N ASN A 35 0.65 -7.91 -3.21
CA ASN A 35 1.91 -8.61 -3.35
C ASN A 35 2.01 -9.42 -4.66
N ALA A 36 0.95 -10.16 -4.97
CA ALA A 36 0.88 -10.98 -6.17
C ALA A 36 1.02 -10.10 -7.43
N ASP A 37 0.49 -8.88 -7.39
CA ASP A 37 0.65 -7.88 -8.45
C ASP A 37 2.06 -7.32 -8.55
N LEU A 38 2.71 -6.99 -7.42
CA LEU A 38 4.09 -6.50 -7.42
C LEU A 38 5.01 -7.52 -8.09
N LYS A 39 4.88 -8.82 -7.77
CA LYS A 39 5.70 -9.88 -8.37
C LYS A 39 5.57 -10.01 -9.90
N LYS A 40 4.52 -9.44 -10.51
CA LYS A 40 4.25 -9.49 -11.96
C LYS A 40 4.68 -8.22 -12.69
N VAL A 41 5.19 -7.19 -12.00
CA VAL A 41 5.56 -5.93 -12.65
C VAL A 41 6.80 -6.11 -13.52
N LEU A 42 6.62 -5.86 -14.82
CA LEU A 42 7.72 -5.86 -15.79
C LEU A 42 8.53 -4.58 -15.72
N CYS A 43 9.82 -4.68 -15.99
CA CYS A 43 10.74 -3.55 -16.10
C CYS A 43 10.32 -2.54 -17.17
N SER A 44 9.69 -2.98 -18.26
CA SER A 44 9.09 -2.10 -19.27
C SER A 44 8.02 -1.16 -18.70
N GLN A 45 7.28 -1.59 -17.68
CA GLN A 45 6.29 -0.78 -16.97
C GLN A 45 6.98 0.29 -16.11
N ILE A 46 8.02 -0.09 -15.36
CA ILE A 46 8.84 0.86 -14.57
C ILE A 46 9.45 1.92 -15.50
N ASN A 47 10.08 1.49 -16.59
CA ASN A 47 10.70 2.38 -17.57
C ASN A 47 9.69 3.36 -18.18
N ARG A 48 8.48 2.87 -18.51
CA ARG A 48 7.39 3.70 -19.04
C ARG A 48 6.93 4.73 -18.00
N ALA A 49 6.67 4.31 -16.77
CA ALA A 49 6.24 5.19 -15.69
C ALA A 49 7.29 6.27 -15.39
N PHE A 50 8.58 5.90 -15.40
CA PHE A 50 9.67 6.86 -15.19
C PHE A 50 9.73 7.91 -16.29
N ARG A 51 9.69 7.51 -17.57
CA ARG A 51 9.66 8.46 -18.70
C ARG A 51 8.43 9.36 -18.66
N GLN A 52 7.25 8.80 -18.43
CA GLN A 52 6.00 9.56 -18.35
C GLN A 52 6.06 10.63 -17.25
N ASN A 53 6.64 10.30 -16.09
CA ASN A 53 6.82 11.27 -15.01
C ASN A 53 7.83 12.36 -15.36
N GLN A 54 8.94 12.03 -16.04
CA GLN A 54 9.88 13.04 -16.51
C GLN A 54 9.28 14.01 -17.53
N THR A 55 8.32 13.57 -18.33
CA THR A 55 7.63 14.42 -19.30
C THR A 55 6.50 15.24 -18.68
N ARG A 56 5.76 14.68 -17.72
CA ARG A 56 4.60 15.35 -17.09
C ARG A 56 4.98 16.39 -16.05
N TRP A 57 6.06 16.17 -15.32
CA TRP A 57 6.46 17.02 -14.20
C TRP A 57 7.70 17.84 -14.58
N SER A 58 7.62 19.16 -14.39
CA SER A 58 8.76 20.07 -14.59
C SER A 58 9.91 19.80 -13.61
N LYS A 59 9.64 19.13 -12.48
CA LYS A 59 10.65 18.60 -11.57
C LYS A 59 10.95 17.14 -11.89
N LYS A 60 12.24 16.84 -12.00
CA LYS A 60 12.76 15.49 -12.19
C LYS A 60 12.38 14.63 -10.97
N LEU A 61 11.41 13.74 -11.15
CA LEU A 61 11.01 12.77 -10.13
C LEU A 61 12.19 11.83 -9.81
N ALA A 62 12.45 11.55 -8.54
CA ALA A 62 13.45 10.55 -8.18
C ALA A 62 12.89 9.16 -8.52
N PRO A 63 13.73 8.19 -8.95
CA PRO A 63 13.24 6.86 -9.29
C PRO A 63 12.49 6.17 -8.14
N TYR A 64 12.87 6.43 -6.90
CA TYR A 64 12.21 5.88 -5.70
C TYR A 64 10.74 6.32 -5.58
N ASP A 65 10.38 7.49 -6.09
CA ASP A 65 9.01 8.01 -5.97
C ASP A 65 8.03 7.33 -6.93
N LEU A 66 8.51 6.44 -7.81
CA LEU A 66 7.63 5.65 -8.65
C LEU A 66 6.73 4.76 -7.79
N GLU A 67 5.45 4.70 -8.18
CA GLU A 67 4.42 3.99 -7.40
C GLU A 67 4.79 2.54 -7.10
N THR A 68 5.47 1.84 -8.02
CA THR A 68 5.95 0.48 -7.78
C THR A 68 6.85 0.37 -6.55
N PHE A 69 7.82 1.27 -6.39
CA PHE A 69 8.72 1.26 -5.23
C PHE A 69 8.00 1.68 -3.95
N ARG A 70 7.11 2.69 -4.02
CA ARG A 70 6.29 3.10 -2.87
C ARG A 70 5.32 2.02 -2.39
N ARG A 71 4.73 1.25 -3.31
CA ARG A 71 3.90 0.09 -2.98
C ARG A 71 4.74 -1.03 -2.36
N THR A 72 5.93 -1.28 -2.90
CA THR A 72 6.88 -2.24 -2.32
C THR A 72 7.24 -1.83 -0.88
N GLU A 73 7.63 -0.58 -0.64
CA GLU A 73 7.92 -0.04 0.70
C GLU A 73 6.74 -0.24 1.66
N ARG A 74 5.53 0.13 1.23
CA ARG A 74 4.31 -0.03 2.04
C ARG A 74 4.07 -1.49 2.41
N HIS A 75 4.29 -2.40 1.47
CA HIS A 75 4.15 -3.84 1.73
C HIS A 75 5.17 -4.34 2.77
N LEU A 76 6.43 -3.92 2.64
CA LEU A 76 7.50 -4.31 3.58
C LEU A 76 7.28 -3.73 4.98
N SER A 77 6.82 -2.47 5.06
CA SER A 77 6.67 -1.74 6.33
C SER A 77 5.37 -2.06 7.08
N SER A 78 4.26 -2.18 6.35
CA SER A 78 2.91 -2.30 6.92
C SER A 78 2.06 -3.43 6.33
N GLY A 79 2.65 -4.31 5.51
CA GLY A 79 1.95 -5.49 5.02
C GLY A 79 1.53 -6.42 6.18
N PRO A 80 0.29 -6.93 6.23
CA PRO A 80 -0.19 -7.72 7.38
C PRO A 80 0.68 -8.94 7.70
N VAL A 81 1.19 -9.62 6.68
CA VAL A 81 2.10 -10.77 6.84
C VAL A 81 3.42 -10.31 7.47
N ASN A 82 4.06 -9.29 6.90
CA ASN A 82 5.31 -8.77 7.45
C ASN A 82 5.14 -8.22 8.87
N GLN A 83 4.01 -7.59 9.19
CA GLN A 83 3.72 -7.13 10.56
C GLN A 83 3.51 -8.27 11.56
N ALA A 84 2.98 -9.41 11.12
CA ALA A 84 2.75 -10.56 11.98
C ALA A 84 4.04 -11.33 12.32
N PHE A 85 5.03 -11.34 11.41
CA PHE A 85 6.21 -12.20 11.54
C PHE A 85 7.52 -11.46 11.77
N LEU A 86 7.62 -10.18 11.39
CA LEU A 86 8.83 -9.38 11.52
C LEU A 86 8.66 -8.29 12.57
N SER A 87 9.72 -8.03 13.33
CA SER A 87 9.82 -6.85 14.20
C SER A 87 9.84 -5.55 13.39
N THR A 88 9.61 -4.42 14.07
CA THR A 88 9.70 -3.10 13.41
C THR A 88 11.07 -2.84 12.81
N ASP A 89 12.15 -3.24 13.49
CA ASP A 89 13.51 -3.02 13.02
C ASP A 89 13.84 -3.86 11.78
N GLU A 90 13.37 -5.11 11.73
CA GLU A 90 13.50 -5.98 10.55
C GLU A 90 12.74 -5.41 9.34
N ARG A 91 11.50 -4.95 9.53
CA ARG A 91 10.74 -4.30 8.44
C ARG A 91 11.41 -3.03 7.94
N GLN A 92 11.97 -2.22 8.84
CA GLN A 92 12.73 -1.03 8.45
C GLN A 92 14.04 -1.38 7.74
N ALA A 93 14.71 -2.48 8.09
CA ALA A 93 15.88 -2.97 7.38
C ALA A 93 15.54 -3.32 5.93
N LEU A 94 14.44 -4.05 5.71
CA LEU A 94 13.95 -4.37 4.36
C LEU A 94 13.66 -3.12 3.53
N VAL A 95 13.06 -2.10 4.13
CA VAL A 95 12.81 -0.81 3.45
C VAL A 95 14.12 -0.12 3.07
N ARG A 96 15.12 -0.09 3.97
CA ARG A 96 16.44 0.49 3.66
C ARG A 96 17.13 -0.24 2.52
N ASP A 97 17.05 -1.57 2.51
CA ASP A 97 17.65 -2.38 1.44
C ASP A 97 16.94 -2.16 0.09
N LEU A 98 15.61 -2.02 0.09
CA LEU A 98 14.85 -1.61 -1.09
C LEU A 98 15.31 -0.24 -1.61
N VAL A 99 15.37 0.78 -0.75
CA VAL A 99 15.77 2.15 -1.11
C VAL A 99 17.18 2.15 -1.70
N GLY A 100 18.11 1.45 -1.05
CA GLY A 100 19.50 1.33 -1.49
C GLY A 100 19.64 0.64 -2.85
N ALA A 101 18.78 -0.33 -3.16
CA ALA A 101 18.82 -1.09 -4.40
C ALA A 101 18.19 -0.38 -5.60
N VAL A 102 17.36 0.66 -5.40
CA VAL A 102 16.62 1.33 -6.49
C VAL A 102 17.50 1.74 -7.69
N PRO A 103 18.69 2.34 -7.52
CA PRO A 103 19.54 2.69 -8.67
C PRO A 103 19.93 1.46 -9.51
N GLN A 104 20.26 0.34 -8.87
CA GLN A 104 20.63 -0.90 -9.54
C GLN A 104 19.43 -1.56 -10.22
N VAL A 105 18.26 -1.57 -9.56
CA VAL A 105 17.01 -2.06 -10.15
C VAL A 105 16.66 -1.25 -11.40
N MET A 106 16.77 0.07 -11.34
CA MET A 106 16.50 0.94 -12.49
C MET A 106 17.48 0.69 -13.64
N ALA A 107 18.76 0.47 -13.34
CA ALA A 107 19.75 0.11 -14.36
C ALA A 107 19.40 -1.25 -15.01
N GLY A 108 19.17 -2.29 -14.19
CA GLY A 108 18.78 -3.61 -14.68
C GLY A 108 17.51 -3.59 -15.52
N CYS A 109 16.50 -2.82 -15.09
CA CYS A 109 15.26 -2.66 -15.82
C CYS A 109 15.40 -1.90 -17.13
N ARG A 110 16.27 -0.88 -17.18
CA ARG A 110 16.56 -0.16 -18.43
C ARG A 110 17.15 -1.10 -19.47
N ASP A 111 18.06 -1.97 -19.03
CA ASP A 111 18.84 -2.83 -19.90
C ASP A 111 18.05 -4.10 -20.31
N ASN A 112 17.05 -4.51 -19.51
CA ASN A 112 16.25 -5.74 -19.74
C ASN A 112 14.74 -5.47 -19.50
N PRO A 113 14.02 -4.85 -20.45
CA PRO A 113 12.64 -4.39 -20.26
C PRO A 113 11.60 -5.52 -20.12
N GLU A 114 11.90 -6.74 -20.58
CA GLU A 114 11.04 -7.92 -20.51
C GLU A 114 11.16 -8.70 -19.19
N ARG A 115 12.15 -8.36 -18.35
CA ARG A 115 12.34 -8.97 -17.02
C ARG A 115 11.35 -8.41 -16.00
N LEU A 116 11.13 -9.16 -14.92
CA LEU A 116 10.39 -8.68 -13.77
C LEU A 116 11.32 -7.83 -12.90
N TYR A 117 10.82 -6.73 -12.34
CA TYR A 117 11.70 -5.88 -11.51
C TYR A 117 12.12 -6.58 -10.21
N VAL A 118 11.30 -7.52 -9.73
CA VAL A 118 11.59 -8.30 -8.52
C VAL A 118 12.83 -9.18 -8.68
N ASP A 119 13.24 -9.49 -9.91
CA ASP A 119 14.48 -10.24 -10.20
C ASP A 119 15.74 -9.40 -9.89
N TYR A 120 15.60 -8.08 -9.80
CA TYR A 120 16.69 -7.16 -9.45
C TYR A 120 16.64 -6.70 -7.99
N LEU A 121 15.63 -7.12 -7.22
CA LEU A 121 15.55 -6.79 -5.81
C LEU A 121 16.57 -7.60 -4.99
N PRO A 122 17.05 -7.05 -3.86
CA PRO A 122 17.80 -7.83 -2.88
C PRO A 122 17.02 -9.07 -2.44
N GLU A 123 17.73 -10.16 -2.15
CA GLU A 123 17.11 -11.46 -1.84
C GLU A 123 16.12 -11.39 -0.68
N ASN A 124 16.51 -10.72 0.40
CA ASN A 124 15.68 -10.54 1.58
C ASN A 124 14.41 -9.73 1.29
N VAL A 125 14.52 -8.71 0.43
CA VAL A 125 13.35 -7.93 -0.02
C VAL A 125 12.43 -8.78 -0.88
N ARG A 126 12.99 -9.58 -1.78
CA ARG A 126 12.24 -10.48 -2.67
C ARG A 126 11.49 -11.58 -1.90
N GLN A 127 12.05 -12.07 -0.80
CA GLN A 127 11.42 -13.06 0.08
C GLN A 127 10.31 -12.48 0.96
N ALA A 128 10.37 -11.17 1.24
CA ALA A 128 9.37 -10.45 2.03
C ALA A 128 8.21 -9.87 1.19
N LEU A 129 8.27 -10.08 -0.12
CA LEU A 129 7.14 -10.06 -1.04
C LEU A 129 6.66 -11.51 -1.14
#